data_AF-A0A7X7JCA6-F1
#
_entry.id   AF-A0A7X7JCA6-F1
#
_cell.length_a   1.000
_cell.length_b   1.000
_cell.length_c   1.000
_cell.angle_alpha   90.00
_cell.angle_beta   90.00
_cell.angle_gamma   90.00
#
_symmetry.space_group_name_H-M   'P 1'
#
loop_
_entity.id
_entity.type
_entity.pdbx_description
1 polymer ?
#
loop_
_entity_poly.entity_id
_entity_poly.type
_entity_poly.pdbx_seq_one_letter_code
_entity_poly.pdbx_strand_id
1 'polypeptide(L)'
;MLLRFRAPARRDDDGAALVLVVGSMLVLAMLALTALAYAIGSQRFARYTQDYTSGMAAAQSGIEHYISQLNRNDRYSDEIDCSNPALKGPMPPSTNSCGYTMSTEPGWAPVDPANTAPEAPHFHYSVDASRSRSEGTIVLTVTGRVNGEYRTVEAVVGKGGSTDFVYYTDFESADPANVEAYPNGPSDDRCGRGGYENAQYWWEGRRSASCQEITFISADVLDGGVFTNDSALSSGAHFQGGFFTANPNCKNATSNQTTWRQCLRQDGKNSTANFHNIRPAYSDPLYLDDTSAAFKDHPGCHYFGSTRIVFNANGTMTVWNKTSVNGNRAPVAEAATGLPTPQCGTLEQLDSNAGATVPVPNEMVIYVANSNTSDRQCNSGELGGPSGRTLPLGTYDWTRHTGSSPSSTSYSYDSTMRNETKRCGRGNLYVEGTLNGRVTLASEQSIILVGDLVLEGGRFGNDMVGLVATDTVEVFHPVLQDWAWVRRNSNCGTSGSTSYRWCPSGNEYEVSGWPRRYLDPTTGGYYPTKGIQIAGSIQTLQHSFYVQRYKFGAHQGTLYVYGSIAQRWRGIVGQNGSDGSHGYDKLYQYDRRLITSAPPYFPRWINAQWSLRYSGEIATPPELRT
;
A
#
# COMPACT_ATOMS: atom_id res chain seq x y z
N MET A 1 120.31 -5.97 15.82
CA MET A 1 119.43 -4.96 16.46
C MET A 1 118.00 -5.30 16.04
N LEU A 2 117.36 -6.29 16.67
CA LEU A 2 116.34 -6.12 17.73
C LEU A 2 115.21 -5.15 17.35
N LEU A 3 114.02 -5.68 17.05
CA LEU A 3 112.81 -5.47 17.87
C LEU A 3 111.65 -6.37 17.42
N ARG A 4 111.20 -7.20 18.37
CA ARG A 4 109.95 -7.96 18.37
C ARG A 4 108.78 -7.00 18.60
N PHE A 5 107.63 -7.27 17.98
CA PHE A 5 106.33 -6.97 18.57
C PHE A 5 105.50 -8.25 18.70
N ARG A 6 105.10 -8.55 19.94
CA ARG A 6 104.20 -9.63 20.37
C ARG A 6 102.75 -9.23 20.03
N ALA A 7 101.96 -10.18 19.54
CA ALA A 7 100.50 -10.14 19.63
C ALA A 7 100.03 -10.61 21.02
N PRO A 8 99.02 -9.98 21.65
CA PRO A 8 98.49 -10.43 22.94
C PRO A 8 97.44 -11.54 22.78
N ALA A 9 97.37 -12.37 23.82
CA ALA A 9 96.57 -13.58 23.94
C ALA A 9 95.06 -13.33 24.00
N ARG A 10 94.29 -14.23 23.36
CA ARG A 10 92.86 -14.42 23.62
C ARG A 10 92.69 -14.96 25.05
N ARG A 11 91.84 -14.30 25.82
CA ARG A 11 91.27 -14.79 27.08
C ARG A 11 90.10 -15.72 26.75
N ASP A 12 89.96 -16.79 27.53
CA ASP A 12 88.88 -17.77 27.47
C ASP A 12 87.52 -17.12 27.83
N ASP A 13 86.58 -17.14 26.89
CA ASP A 13 85.18 -16.71 27.03
C ASP A 13 84.22 -17.89 27.31
N ASP A 14 84.71 -18.96 27.94
CA ASP A 14 83.92 -20.20 28.14
C ASP A 14 82.81 -20.06 29.21
N GLY A 15 82.79 -18.97 29.98
CA GLY A 15 81.74 -18.68 30.98
C GLY A 15 80.64 -17.71 30.51
N ALA A 16 80.97 -16.76 29.63
CA ALA A 16 80.02 -15.75 29.15
C ALA A 16 79.07 -16.31 28.07
N ALA A 17 79.56 -17.23 27.24
CA ALA A 17 78.76 -17.91 26.23
C ALA A 17 77.61 -18.74 26.86
N LEU A 18 77.87 -19.42 27.98
CA LEU A 18 76.86 -20.23 28.65
C LEU A 18 75.74 -19.38 29.28
N VAL A 19 76.09 -18.24 29.89
CA VAL A 19 75.11 -17.30 30.48
C VAL A 19 74.27 -16.63 29.39
N LEU A 20 74.86 -16.30 28.24
CA LEU A 20 74.16 -15.68 27.12
C LEU A 20 73.22 -16.68 26.41
N VAL A 21 73.61 -17.94 26.31
CA VAL A 21 72.74 -19.02 25.79
C VAL A 21 71.59 -19.32 26.75
N VAL A 22 71.85 -19.46 28.06
CA VAL A 22 70.78 -19.69 29.04
C VAL A 22 69.85 -18.49 29.14
N GLY A 23 70.38 -17.26 29.12
CA GLY A 23 69.59 -16.03 29.12
C GLY A 23 68.72 -15.86 27.88
N SER A 24 69.25 -16.15 26.68
CA SER A 24 68.48 -16.11 25.44
C SER A 24 67.44 -17.23 25.36
N MET A 25 67.75 -18.44 25.83
CA MET A 25 66.78 -19.54 25.96
C MET A 25 65.65 -19.19 26.93
N LEU A 26 65.94 -18.49 28.04
CA LEU A 26 64.92 -18.08 29.01
C LEU A 26 64.01 -16.98 28.45
N VAL A 27 64.57 -16.03 27.70
CA VAL A 27 63.80 -15.01 26.98
C VAL A 27 62.93 -15.62 25.88
N LEU A 28 63.47 -16.55 25.09
CA LEU A 28 62.71 -17.28 24.07
C LEU A 28 61.60 -18.15 24.70
N ALA A 29 61.87 -18.81 25.83
CA ALA A 29 60.88 -19.57 26.56
C ALA A 29 59.77 -18.68 27.12
N MET A 30 60.10 -17.50 27.67
CA MET A 30 59.10 -16.54 28.13
C MET A 30 58.26 -15.99 26.97
N LEU A 31 58.87 -15.65 25.83
CA LEU A 31 58.15 -15.25 24.61
C LEU A 31 57.24 -16.35 24.06
N ALA A 32 57.69 -17.61 24.09
CA ALA A 32 56.88 -18.75 23.68
C ALA A 32 55.68 -18.96 24.62
N LEU A 33 55.88 -18.82 25.94
CA LEU A 33 54.83 -18.95 26.94
C LEU A 33 53.82 -17.81 26.86
N THR A 34 54.25 -16.57 26.62
CA THR A 34 53.33 -15.44 26.43
C THR A 34 52.55 -15.55 25.12
N ALA A 35 53.19 -16.00 24.03
CA ALA A 35 52.51 -16.29 22.77
C ALA A 35 51.45 -17.40 22.94
N LEU A 36 51.77 -18.46 23.69
CA LEU A 36 50.84 -19.54 24.00
C LEU A 36 49.67 -19.05 24.87
N ALA A 37 49.95 -18.25 25.91
CA ALA A 37 48.91 -17.67 26.76
C ALA A 37 47.96 -16.74 25.97
N TYR A 38 48.52 -15.93 25.06
CA TYR A 38 47.75 -15.08 24.16
C TYR A 38 46.90 -15.92 23.18
N ALA A 39 47.47 -16.99 22.62
CA ALA A 39 46.76 -17.91 21.74
C ALA A 39 45.61 -18.65 22.45
N ILE A 40 45.79 -19.05 23.70
CA ILE A 40 44.71 -19.66 24.51
C ILE A 40 43.61 -18.63 24.81
N GLY A 41 43.99 -17.38 25.12
CA GLY A 41 43.05 -16.28 25.32
C GLY A 41 42.23 -15.96 24.05
N SER A 42 42.87 -15.95 22.89
CA SER A 42 42.21 -15.68 21.61
C SER A 42 41.29 -16.83 21.16
N GLN A 43 41.63 -18.09 21.48
CA GLN A 43 40.75 -19.24 21.21
C GLN A 43 39.42 -19.16 21.96
N ARG A 44 39.41 -18.71 23.22
CA ARG A 44 38.18 -18.57 24.00
C ARG A 44 37.26 -17.49 23.40
N PHE A 45 37.83 -16.37 22.98
CA PHE A 45 37.09 -15.32 22.31
C PHE A 45 36.55 -15.76 20.93
N ALA A 46 37.36 -16.52 20.17
CA ALA A 46 36.94 -17.07 18.88
C ALA A 46 35.79 -18.06 19.01
N ARG A 47 35.84 -18.97 20.01
CA ARG A 47 34.73 -19.90 20.30
C ARG A 47 33.46 -19.16 20.71
N TYR A 48 33.56 -18.19 21.62
CA TYR A 48 32.40 -17.38 21.99
C TYR A 48 31.80 -16.65 20.79
N THR A 49 32.63 -16.08 19.92
CA THR A 49 32.16 -15.41 18.70
C THR A 49 31.50 -16.40 17.74
N GLN A 50 32.04 -17.60 17.62
CA GLN A 50 31.47 -18.67 16.80
C GLN A 50 30.13 -19.17 17.35
N ASP A 51 30.02 -19.38 18.65
CA ASP A 51 28.79 -19.82 19.31
C ASP A 51 27.72 -18.72 19.23
N TYR A 52 28.11 -17.45 19.36
CA TYR A 52 27.26 -16.28 19.14
C TYR A 52 26.68 -16.27 17.72
N THR A 53 27.54 -16.33 16.70
CA THR A 53 27.10 -16.25 15.30
C THR A 53 26.27 -17.48 14.92
N SER A 54 26.59 -18.65 15.47
CA SER A 54 25.84 -19.88 15.24
C SER A 54 24.47 -19.85 15.92
N GLY A 55 24.37 -19.32 17.15
CA GLY A 55 23.10 -19.10 17.83
C GLY A 55 22.21 -18.09 17.11
N MET A 56 22.80 -17.01 16.59
CA MET A 56 22.10 -16.03 15.75
C MET A 56 21.60 -16.65 14.45
N ALA A 57 22.44 -17.44 13.77
CA ALA A 57 22.06 -18.16 12.55
C ALA A 57 20.94 -19.16 12.83
N ALA A 58 20.96 -19.87 13.97
CA ALA A 58 19.91 -20.80 14.37
C ALA A 58 18.56 -20.07 14.58
N ALA A 59 18.58 -18.89 15.20
CA ALA A 59 17.39 -18.05 15.33
C ALA A 59 16.85 -17.62 13.96
N GLN A 60 17.73 -17.19 13.04
CA GLN A 60 17.34 -16.84 11.67
C GLN A 60 16.77 -18.02 10.89
N SER A 61 17.37 -19.21 11.00
CA SER A 61 16.82 -20.44 10.41
C SER A 61 15.44 -20.78 10.97
N GLY A 62 15.21 -20.52 12.26
CA GLY A 62 13.88 -20.66 12.86
C GLY A 62 12.86 -19.71 12.21
N ILE A 63 13.21 -18.45 11.98
CA ILE A 63 12.35 -17.47 11.28
C ILE A 63 11.99 -17.99 9.89
N GLU A 64 12.98 -18.42 9.11
CA GLU A 64 12.77 -18.95 7.75
C GLU A 64 11.91 -20.22 7.75
N HIS A 65 12.12 -21.11 8.73
CA HIS A 65 11.30 -22.31 8.89
C HIS A 65 9.83 -21.95 9.17
N TYR A 66 9.56 -20.98 10.04
CA TYR A 66 8.18 -20.54 10.30
C TYR A 66 7.54 -19.87 9.08
N ILE A 67 8.29 -19.02 8.36
CA ILE A 67 7.84 -18.42 7.09
C ILE A 67 7.49 -19.50 6.06
N SER A 68 8.28 -20.57 5.97
CA SER A 68 8.00 -21.72 5.09
C SER A 68 6.67 -22.40 5.42
N GLN A 69 6.36 -22.58 6.71
CA GLN A 69 5.08 -23.14 7.15
C GLN A 69 3.91 -22.23 6.77
N LEU A 70 4.04 -20.92 6.98
CA LEU A 70 3.04 -19.93 6.55
C LEU A 70 2.82 -19.91 5.03
N ASN A 71 3.89 -20.07 4.25
CA ASN A 71 3.79 -20.15 2.78
C ASN A 71 3.13 -21.44 2.28
N ARG A 72 3.15 -22.52 3.07
CA ARG A 72 2.43 -23.77 2.78
C ARG A 72 0.96 -23.69 3.20
N ASN A 73 0.68 -23.06 4.34
CA ASN A 73 -0.65 -22.86 4.87
C ASN A 73 -0.77 -21.46 5.48
N ASP A 74 -1.55 -20.59 4.84
CA ASP A 74 -1.73 -19.20 5.28
C ASP A 74 -2.36 -19.06 6.67
N ARG A 75 -3.07 -20.11 7.11
CA ARG A 75 -3.73 -20.19 8.42
C ARG A 75 -2.87 -20.85 9.49
N TYR A 76 -1.59 -21.10 9.23
CA TYR A 76 -0.71 -21.78 10.20
C TYR A 76 -0.62 -21.05 11.54
N SER A 77 -0.83 -19.74 11.58
CA SER A 77 -0.82 -18.94 12.80
C SER A 77 -2.17 -18.82 13.51
N ASP A 78 -3.27 -19.34 12.95
CA ASP A 78 -4.60 -19.26 13.58
C ASP A 78 -4.66 -20.13 14.86
N GLU A 79 -3.95 -21.25 14.88
CA GLU A 79 -3.89 -22.18 16.01
C GLU A 79 -2.46 -22.68 16.23
N ILE A 80 -2.10 -22.96 17.48
CA ILE A 80 -0.79 -23.53 17.80
C ILE A 80 -0.72 -24.99 17.32
N ASP A 81 0.26 -25.28 16.46
CA ASP A 81 0.56 -26.63 16.00
C ASP A 81 1.27 -27.44 17.10
N CYS A 82 0.50 -28.25 17.83
CA CYS A 82 1.00 -29.08 18.93
C CYS A 82 2.03 -30.14 18.51
N SER A 83 2.14 -30.43 17.21
CA SER A 83 3.13 -31.39 16.68
C SER A 83 4.50 -30.76 16.45
N ASN A 84 4.57 -29.42 16.39
CA ASN A 84 5.81 -28.69 16.18
C ASN A 84 6.54 -28.48 17.51
N PRO A 85 7.68 -29.16 17.74
CA PRO A 85 8.40 -29.08 19.01
C PRO A 85 8.91 -27.67 19.32
N ALA A 86 9.17 -26.84 18.30
CA ALA A 86 9.63 -25.47 18.52
C ALA A 86 8.53 -24.52 19.03
N LEU A 87 7.24 -24.86 18.90
CA LEU A 87 6.13 -24.06 19.46
C LEU A 87 5.77 -24.46 20.90
N LYS A 88 6.29 -25.58 21.40
CA LYS A 88 6.03 -26.03 22.77
C LYS A 88 6.79 -25.12 23.75
N GLY A 89 6.10 -24.51 24.71
CA GLY A 89 6.76 -23.73 25.75
C GLY A 89 5.79 -22.98 26.66
N PRO A 90 6.31 -22.09 27.52
CA PRO A 90 5.51 -21.30 28.44
C PRO A 90 4.53 -20.38 27.71
N MET A 91 3.23 -20.61 27.87
CA MET A 91 2.20 -19.72 27.30
C MET A 91 0.90 -19.76 28.10
N PRO A 92 0.04 -18.72 28.00
CA PRO A 92 -1.26 -18.72 28.66
C PRO A 92 -2.15 -19.89 28.17
N PRO A 93 -2.86 -20.60 29.07
CA PRO A 93 -3.76 -21.68 28.67
C PRO A 93 -4.89 -21.24 27.72
N SER A 94 -5.23 -19.95 27.70
CA SER A 94 -6.26 -19.39 26.82
C SER A 94 -5.79 -19.14 25.39
N THR A 95 -4.50 -19.26 25.10
CA THR A 95 -3.92 -18.95 23.76
C THR A 95 -3.51 -20.20 22.98
N ASN A 96 -3.75 -21.40 23.50
CA ASN A 96 -3.37 -22.64 22.82
C ASN A 96 -4.34 -23.79 23.09
N SER A 97 -4.48 -24.70 22.13
CA SER A 97 -5.28 -25.92 22.25
C SER A 97 -4.48 -27.13 22.77
N CYS A 98 -3.17 -26.97 22.96
CA CYS A 98 -2.22 -28.05 23.29
C CYS A 98 -2.11 -28.35 24.79
N GLY A 99 -2.77 -27.56 25.64
CA GLY A 99 -2.69 -27.69 27.10
C GLY A 99 -1.39 -27.13 27.70
N TYR A 100 -0.68 -26.27 26.97
CA TYR A 100 0.52 -25.60 27.47
C TYR A 100 0.13 -24.52 28.48
N THR A 101 0.97 -24.38 29.50
CA THR A 101 0.83 -23.45 30.62
C THR A 101 2.11 -22.63 30.76
N MET A 102 2.10 -21.61 31.61
CA MET A 102 3.30 -20.83 31.94
C MET A 102 4.44 -21.66 32.57
N SER A 103 4.20 -22.91 32.96
CA SER A 103 5.22 -23.82 33.51
C SER A 103 5.63 -24.93 32.54
N THR A 104 5.17 -24.88 31.28
CA THR A 104 5.51 -25.90 30.28
C THR A 104 6.96 -25.73 29.82
N GLU A 105 7.75 -26.79 29.89
CA GLU A 105 9.14 -26.77 29.46
C GLU A 105 9.26 -26.46 27.95
N PRO A 106 10.16 -25.54 27.54
CA PRO A 106 10.40 -25.21 26.14
C PRO A 106 10.85 -26.42 25.32
N GLY A 107 10.20 -26.64 24.19
CA GLY A 107 10.65 -27.57 23.16
C GLY A 107 11.56 -26.88 22.15
N TRP A 108 12.41 -27.68 21.51
CA TRP A 108 13.45 -27.22 20.60
C TRP A 108 13.42 -28.05 19.32
N ALA A 109 13.45 -27.38 18.17
CA ALA A 109 13.63 -28.04 16.87
C ALA A 109 15.08 -27.88 16.39
N PRO A 110 15.71 -28.92 15.83
CA PRO A 110 17.05 -28.82 15.28
C PRO A 110 17.04 -28.03 13.96
N VAL A 111 18.11 -27.27 13.69
CA VAL A 111 18.30 -26.61 12.39
C VAL A 111 18.55 -27.64 11.29
N ASP A 112 19.33 -28.67 11.58
CA ASP A 112 19.53 -29.84 10.72
C ASP A 112 18.76 -31.03 11.30
N PRO A 113 17.70 -31.52 10.63
CA PRO A 113 16.94 -32.69 11.11
C PRO A 113 17.78 -33.95 11.34
N ALA A 114 18.95 -34.07 10.70
CA ALA A 114 19.86 -35.19 10.89
C ALA A 114 20.75 -35.05 12.14
N ASN A 115 20.85 -33.85 12.72
CA ASN A 115 21.70 -33.56 13.88
C ASN A 115 20.88 -33.04 15.06
N THR A 116 20.50 -33.95 15.95
CA THR A 116 19.71 -33.69 17.15
C THR A 116 20.56 -33.63 18.43
N ALA A 117 21.89 -33.52 18.30
CA ALA A 117 22.77 -33.46 19.47
C ALA A 117 22.47 -32.21 20.32
N PRO A 118 22.53 -32.27 21.66
CA PRO A 118 22.19 -31.13 22.53
C PRO A 118 23.00 -29.86 22.27
N GLU A 119 24.23 -30.03 21.77
CA GLU A 119 25.19 -28.96 21.44
C GLU A 119 24.94 -28.38 20.05
N ALA A 120 24.20 -29.09 19.20
CA ALA A 120 23.91 -28.69 17.84
C ALA A 120 22.94 -27.48 17.80
N PRO A 121 22.90 -26.74 16.69
CA PRO A 121 21.99 -25.61 16.54
C PRO A 121 20.53 -26.03 16.59
N HIS A 122 19.78 -25.43 17.51
CA HIS A 122 18.34 -25.58 17.66
C HIS A 122 17.64 -24.22 17.74
N PHE A 123 16.33 -24.19 17.49
CA PHE A 123 15.50 -23.01 17.64
C PHE A 123 14.17 -23.30 18.37
N HIS A 124 13.60 -22.25 18.94
CA HIS A 124 12.32 -22.20 19.64
C HIS A 124 11.53 -20.95 19.23
N TYR A 125 10.20 -21.04 19.20
CA TYR A 125 9.28 -20.00 18.76
C TYR A 125 8.35 -19.52 19.87
N SER A 126 8.16 -18.21 19.94
CA SER A 126 6.96 -17.59 20.50
C SER A 126 6.30 -16.74 19.41
N VAL A 127 4.97 -16.83 19.30
CA VAL A 127 4.20 -16.24 18.19
C VAL A 127 3.08 -15.38 18.73
N ASP A 128 3.00 -14.14 18.24
CA ASP A 128 1.84 -13.25 18.40
C ASP A 128 1.20 -12.99 17.03
N ALA A 129 0.04 -13.60 16.81
CA ALA A 129 -0.76 -13.47 15.60
C ALA A 129 -1.98 -12.55 15.77
N SER A 130 -2.07 -11.77 16.85
CA SER A 130 -3.22 -10.89 17.15
C SER A 130 -3.53 -9.88 16.04
N ARG A 131 -2.50 -9.48 15.28
CA ARG A 131 -2.58 -8.52 14.18
C ARG A 131 -2.62 -9.16 12.79
N SER A 132 -2.65 -10.49 12.71
CA SER A 132 -2.60 -11.21 11.43
C SER A 132 -3.80 -10.91 10.53
N ARG A 133 -4.98 -10.70 11.11
CA ARG A 133 -6.23 -10.44 10.38
C ARG A 133 -6.45 -8.97 10.06
N SER A 134 -6.13 -8.08 11.01
CA SER A 134 -6.28 -6.64 10.81
C SER A 134 -5.12 -6.10 9.96
N GLU A 135 -3.88 -6.21 10.42
CA GLU A 135 -2.73 -5.56 9.77
C GLU A 135 -2.00 -6.47 8.77
N GLY A 136 -2.28 -7.76 8.81
CA GLY A 136 -1.58 -8.71 7.97
C GLY A 136 -0.13 -8.99 8.41
N THR A 137 0.16 -8.89 9.71
CA THR A 137 1.49 -9.14 10.25
C THR A 137 1.44 -10.11 11.42
N ILE A 138 2.52 -10.86 11.60
CA ILE A 138 2.73 -11.77 12.74
C ILE A 138 4.06 -11.40 13.36
N VAL A 139 4.09 -11.27 14.68
CA VAL A 139 5.34 -11.08 15.44
C VAL A 139 5.83 -12.45 15.89
N LEU A 140 7.08 -12.74 15.55
CA LEU A 140 7.78 -13.96 15.91
C LEU A 140 8.95 -13.61 16.81
N THR A 141 9.01 -14.21 17.99
CA THR A 141 10.21 -14.20 18.82
C THR A 141 10.87 -15.55 18.71
N VAL A 142 12.04 -15.59 18.07
CA VAL A 142 12.76 -16.84 17.79
C VAL A 142 14.05 -16.88 18.57
N THR A 143 14.21 -17.87 19.43
CA THR A 143 15.46 -18.11 20.17
C THR A 143 16.21 -19.25 19.53
N GLY A 144 17.44 -18.99 19.09
CA GLY A 144 18.41 -19.99 18.68
C GLY A 144 19.35 -20.36 19.83
N ARG A 145 19.71 -21.64 19.94
CA ARG A 145 20.70 -22.13 20.90
C ARG A 145 21.76 -23.00 20.24
N VAL A 146 23.01 -22.84 20.67
CA VAL A 146 24.17 -23.65 20.25
C VAL A 146 25.11 -23.75 21.45
N ASN A 147 25.53 -24.96 21.82
CA ASN A 147 26.56 -25.17 22.85
C ASN A 147 26.32 -24.39 24.18
N GLY A 148 25.06 -24.22 24.60
CA GLY A 148 24.67 -23.48 25.80
C GLY A 148 24.63 -21.95 25.65
N GLU A 149 24.94 -21.41 24.47
CA GLU A 149 24.77 -20.00 24.11
C GLU A 149 23.39 -19.79 23.47
N TYR A 150 22.68 -18.74 23.88
CA TYR A 150 21.31 -18.46 23.44
C TYR A 150 21.18 -17.05 22.84
N ARG A 151 20.61 -16.95 21.64
CA ARG A 151 20.37 -15.68 20.95
C ARG A 151 18.92 -15.58 20.50
N THR A 152 18.31 -14.42 20.71
CA THR A 152 16.89 -14.22 20.40
C THR A 152 16.70 -13.09 19.42
N VAL A 153 15.94 -13.36 18.38
CA VAL A 153 15.57 -12.40 17.35
C VAL A 153 14.06 -12.23 17.38
N GLU A 154 13.62 -10.99 17.50
CA GLU A 154 12.23 -10.63 17.22
C GLU A 154 12.13 -10.27 15.74
N ALA A 155 11.13 -10.83 15.07
CA ALA A 155 10.90 -10.68 13.65
C ALA A 155 9.42 -10.40 13.38
N VAL A 156 9.14 -9.42 12.54
CA VAL A 156 7.81 -9.20 11.99
C VAL A 156 7.77 -9.85 10.61
N VAL A 157 6.86 -10.79 10.42
CA VAL A 157 6.61 -11.42 9.12
C VAL A 157 5.28 -10.96 8.57
N GLY A 158 5.19 -10.80 7.26
CA GLY A 158 4.00 -10.31 6.58
C GLY A 158 4.00 -10.72 5.12
N LYS A 159 2.83 -10.83 4.51
CA LYS A 159 2.72 -11.01 3.06
C LYS A 159 2.96 -9.71 2.31
N GLY A 160 3.62 -9.81 1.16
CA GLY A 160 3.72 -8.75 0.16
C GLY A 160 2.35 -8.12 -0.14
N GLY A 161 2.28 -6.79 -0.23
CA GLY A 161 1.05 -6.07 -0.57
C GLY A 161 1.31 -4.87 -1.46
N SER A 162 0.22 -4.31 -2.00
CA SER A 162 0.21 -3.03 -2.73
C SER A 162 0.78 -1.88 -1.92
N THR A 163 0.72 -1.99 -0.59
CA THR A 163 1.29 -1.03 0.35
C THR A 163 2.81 -0.99 0.36
N ASP A 164 3.51 -1.95 -0.28
CA ASP A 164 4.99 -1.96 -0.35
C ASP A 164 5.55 -0.92 -1.34
N PHE A 165 4.70 -0.36 -2.20
CA PHE A 165 5.08 0.60 -3.24
C PHE A 165 4.30 1.90 -3.09
N VAL A 166 4.92 3.03 -3.43
CA VAL A 166 4.20 4.30 -3.55
C VAL A 166 3.28 4.29 -4.76
N TYR A 167 3.69 3.55 -5.80
CA TYR A 167 2.95 3.43 -7.05
C TYR A 167 3.15 2.03 -7.62
N TYR A 168 2.05 1.36 -7.86
CA TYR A 168 1.92 0.12 -8.59
C TYR A 168 0.91 0.30 -9.72
N THR A 169 1.24 -0.19 -10.91
CA THR A 169 0.26 -0.33 -11.99
C THR A 169 0.46 -1.64 -12.74
N ASP A 170 -0.64 -2.27 -13.14
CA ASP A 170 -0.59 -3.45 -13.99
C ASP A 170 -0.33 -3.04 -15.45
N PHE A 171 -1.15 -2.14 -16.00
CA PHE A 171 -1.02 -1.58 -17.33
C PHE A 171 -0.73 -0.07 -17.29
N GLU A 172 0.27 0.39 -18.05
CA GLU A 172 0.67 1.81 -18.16
C GLU A 172 -0.14 2.60 -19.19
N SER A 173 -1.18 1.99 -19.77
CA SER A 173 -2.16 2.65 -20.63
C SER A 173 -3.36 3.18 -19.84
N ALA A 174 -4.06 4.15 -20.43
CA ALA A 174 -5.31 4.63 -19.91
C ALA A 174 -6.35 3.51 -19.82
N ASP A 175 -7.20 3.62 -18.80
CA ASP A 175 -8.29 2.71 -18.52
C ASP A 175 -9.30 2.61 -19.68
N PRO A 176 -9.63 1.41 -20.18
CA PRO A 176 -10.58 1.21 -21.28
C PRO A 176 -12.00 1.69 -20.95
N ALA A 177 -12.39 1.77 -19.68
CA ALA A 177 -13.69 2.29 -19.25
C ALA A 177 -13.71 3.83 -19.08
N ASN A 178 -12.55 4.49 -19.16
CA ASN A 178 -12.50 5.94 -19.04
C ASN A 178 -13.03 6.61 -20.33
N VAL A 179 -14.24 7.16 -20.23
CA VAL A 179 -14.96 7.79 -21.36
C VAL A 179 -14.30 9.06 -21.90
N GLU A 180 -13.39 9.69 -21.15
CA GLU A 180 -12.63 10.86 -21.63
C GLU A 180 -11.36 10.46 -22.39
N ALA A 181 -10.74 9.35 -22.01
CA ALA A 181 -9.65 8.74 -22.75
C ALA A 181 -10.18 8.06 -24.02
N TYR A 182 -11.30 7.35 -23.89
CA TYR A 182 -11.95 6.59 -24.96
C TYR A 182 -13.44 6.95 -25.09
N PRO A 183 -13.79 8.08 -25.74
CA PRO A 183 -15.19 8.48 -25.94
C PRO A 183 -16.07 7.45 -26.65
N ASN A 184 -15.47 6.59 -27.49
CA ASN A 184 -16.16 5.52 -28.21
C ASN A 184 -15.69 4.11 -27.77
N GLY A 185 -15.04 4.01 -26.61
CA GLY A 185 -14.30 2.83 -26.18
C GLY A 185 -12.98 2.62 -26.95
N PRO A 186 -12.08 1.77 -26.45
CA PRO A 186 -10.85 1.44 -27.15
C PRO A 186 -11.16 0.71 -28.47
N SER A 187 -10.38 1.02 -29.51
CA SER A 187 -10.54 0.44 -30.85
C SER A 187 -9.92 -0.96 -30.98
N ASP A 188 -9.20 -1.43 -29.97
CA ASP A 188 -8.38 -2.64 -29.98
C ASP A 188 -8.46 -3.36 -28.63
N ASP A 189 -8.59 -4.68 -28.67
CA ASP A 189 -8.75 -5.51 -27.48
C ASP A 189 -7.49 -5.50 -26.61
N ARG A 190 -6.31 -5.28 -27.21
CA ARG A 190 -5.03 -5.14 -26.50
C ARG A 190 -4.97 -3.97 -25.52
N CYS A 191 -5.92 -3.03 -25.61
CA CYS A 191 -6.08 -1.94 -24.66
C CYS A 191 -7.01 -2.30 -23.49
N GLY A 192 -7.45 -3.56 -23.39
CA GLY A 192 -8.38 -4.03 -22.37
C GLY A 192 -9.86 -3.94 -22.78
N ARG A 193 -10.17 -3.94 -24.08
CA ARG A 193 -11.58 -4.00 -24.51
C ARG A 193 -12.20 -5.31 -24.04
N GLY A 194 -13.29 -5.23 -23.30
CA GLY A 194 -13.98 -6.40 -22.75
C GLY A 194 -13.32 -7.02 -21.52
N GLY A 195 -12.30 -6.39 -20.94
CA GLY A 195 -11.69 -6.84 -19.69
C GLY A 195 -10.16 -6.83 -19.72
N TYR A 196 -9.56 -7.00 -18.55
CA TYR A 196 -8.11 -6.98 -18.38
C TYR A 196 -7.40 -8.21 -18.96
N GLU A 197 -8.09 -9.34 -19.05
CA GLU A 197 -7.53 -10.58 -19.63
C GLU A 197 -7.16 -10.43 -21.12
N ASN A 198 -7.78 -9.47 -21.82
CA ASN A 198 -7.50 -9.16 -23.22
C ASN A 198 -6.39 -8.10 -23.38
N ALA A 199 -6.06 -7.38 -22.31
CA ALA A 199 -5.06 -6.33 -22.35
C ALA A 199 -3.65 -6.94 -22.48
N GLN A 200 -2.77 -6.25 -23.21
CA GLN A 200 -1.37 -6.65 -23.34
C GLN A 200 -0.46 -5.60 -22.71
N TYR A 201 0.69 -6.03 -22.20
CA TYR A 201 1.74 -5.10 -21.86
C TYR A 201 2.39 -4.54 -23.13
N TRP A 202 3.02 -3.38 -23.02
CA TRP A 202 3.81 -2.76 -24.09
C TRP A 202 4.88 -3.71 -24.62
N TRP A 203 5.62 -4.37 -23.72
CA TRP A 203 6.69 -5.29 -24.07
C TRP A 203 6.18 -6.60 -24.72
N GLU A 204 4.87 -6.87 -24.67
CA GLU A 204 4.20 -7.99 -25.35
C GLU A 204 3.67 -7.63 -26.75
N GLY A 205 3.76 -6.35 -27.16
CA GLY A 205 3.38 -5.90 -28.49
C GLY A 205 2.13 -5.01 -28.55
N ARG A 206 1.67 -4.46 -27.42
CA ARG A 206 0.73 -3.32 -27.42
C ARG A 206 1.34 -2.13 -28.17
N ARG A 207 0.54 -1.42 -28.96
CA ARG A 207 1.00 -0.28 -29.79
C ARG A 207 0.24 1.00 -29.45
N SER A 208 0.92 2.14 -29.56
CA SER A 208 0.37 3.46 -29.25
C SER A 208 -0.77 3.91 -30.17
N ALA A 209 -0.80 3.42 -31.41
CA ALA A 209 -1.85 3.78 -32.38
C ALA A 209 -3.24 3.25 -31.99
N SER A 210 -3.32 2.27 -31.09
CA SER A 210 -4.57 1.69 -30.64
C SER A 210 -4.94 2.00 -29.19
N CYS A 211 -3.96 2.24 -28.32
CA CYS A 211 -4.18 2.50 -26.89
C CYS A 211 -3.69 3.90 -26.50
N GLN A 212 -4.51 4.63 -25.75
CA GLN A 212 -4.12 5.90 -25.15
C GLN A 212 -3.08 5.65 -24.06
N GLU A 213 -1.85 6.07 -24.30
CA GLU A 213 -0.75 5.98 -23.33
C GLU A 213 -0.63 7.28 -22.54
N ILE A 214 -0.26 7.15 -21.27
CA ILE A 214 -0.04 8.30 -20.39
C ILE A 214 1.48 8.45 -20.24
N THR A 215 1.99 9.67 -20.30
CA THR A 215 3.42 9.95 -20.12
C THR A 215 3.69 10.47 -18.72
N PHE A 216 4.68 9.89 -18.03
CA PHE A 216 5.29 10.56 -16.88
C PHE A 216 6.14 11.74 -17.34
N ILE A 217 5.93 12.92 -16.75
CA ILE A 217 6.62 14.16 -17.14
C ILE A 217 7.68 14.55 -16.13
N SER A 218 8.53 15.52 -16.46
CA SER A 218 9.61 16.00 -15.56
C SER A 218 9.12 16.63 -14.25
N ALA A 219 7.86 17.04 -14.18
CA ALA A 219 7.25 17.54 -12.94
C ALA A 219 6.76 16.40 -12.01
N ASP A 220 6.66 15.16 -12.51
CA ASP A 220 6.19 14.03 -11.71
C ASP A 220 7.30 13.54 -10.78
N VAL A 221 7.01 13.54 -9.48
CA VAL A 221 7.93 13.09 -8.42
C VAL A 221 7.29 11.95 -7.64
N LEU A 222 7.98 10.81 -7.60
CA LEU A 222 7.59 9.62 -6.85
C LEU A 222 8.67 9.32 -5.79
N ASP A 223 8.34 9.64 -4.53
CA ASP A 223 9.18 9.41 -3.34
C ASP A 223 8.79 8.08 -2.68
N GLY A 224 9.27 6.98 -3.24
CA GLY A 224 9.03 5.62 -2.78
C GLY A 224 9.31 4.60 -3.89
N GLY A 225 9.16 3.31 -3.58
CA GLY A 225 9.31 2.24 -4.56
C GLY A 225 8.20 2.31 -5.61
N VAL A 226 8.57 2.27 -6.89
CA VAL A 226 7.63 2.25 -8.02
C VAL A 226 7.68 0.89 -8.68
N PHE A 227 6.53 0.29 -8.94
CA PHE A 227 6.42 -1.01 -9.61
C PHE A 227 5.46 -0.93 -10.81
N THR A 228 5.82 -1.58 -11.91
CA THR A 228 4.91 -1.74 -13.06
C THR A 228 5.10 -3.09 -13.74
N ASN A 229 4.01 -3.82 -14.00
CA ASN A 229 4.08 -5.04 -14.83
C ASN A 229 4.39 -4.71 -16.29
N ASP A 230 4.17 -3.45 -16.68
CA ASP A 230 4.26 -2.95 -18.04
C ASP A 230 5.56 -2.14 -18.26
N SER A 231 5.69 -1.48 -19.41
CA SER A 231 6.76 -0.54 -19.71
C SER A 231 6.28 0.90 -19.53
N ALA A 232 6.77 1.57 -18.49
CA ALA A 232 6.41 2.97 -18.23
C ALA A 232 6.95 3.92 -19.32
N LEU A 233 6.06 4.73 -19.89
CA LEU A 233 6.41 5.86 -20.75
C LEU A 233 6.77 7.08 -19.89
N SER A 234 8.01 7.54 -20.01
CA SER A 234 8.51 8.66 -19.21
C SER A 234 9.35 9.63 -20.05
N SER A 235 9.17 10.92 -19.75
CA SER A 235 9.91 12.06 -20.30
C SER A 235 10.45 12.90 -19.13
N GLY A 236 11.42 12.34 -18.41
CA GLY A 236 12.18 13.03 -17.37
C GLY A 236 11.64 12.93 -15.94
N ALA A 237 10.72 12.03 -15.63
CA ALA A 237 10.17 11.89 -14.27
C ALA A 237 11.21 11.43 -13.23
N HIS A 238 10.92 11.73 -11.96
CA HIS A 238 11.82 11.47 -10.83
C HIS A 238 11.35 10.28 -9.99
N PHE A 239 12.10 9.18 -10.04
CA PHE A 239 11.88 7.98 -9.22
C PHE A 239 12.92 7.94 -8.10
N GLN A 240 12.53 8.35 -6.89
CA GLN A 240 13.48 8.55 -5.78
C GLN A 240 13.68 7.31 -4.90
N GLY A 241 12.68 6.41 -4.82
CA GLY A 241 12.72 5.22 -3.95
C GLY A 241 12.95 3.89 -4.68
N GLY A 242 13.38 3.94 -5.94
CA GLY A 242 13.63 2.78 -6.78
C GLY A 242 12.52 2.52 -7.81
N PHE A 243 12.89 1.83 -8.90
CA PHE A 243 12.00 1.49 -10.00
C PHE A 243 12.11 0.00 -10.32
N PHE A 244 10.99 -0.70 -10.19
CA PHE A 244 10.85 -2.13 -10.39
C PHE A 244 9.90 -2.37 -11.56
N THR A 245 10.20 -3.34 -12.41
CA THR A 245 9.33 -3.67 -13.54
C THR A 245 9.39 -5.13 -13.93
N ALA A 246 8.26 -5.67 -14.39
CA ALA A 246 8.22 -6.99 -15.02
C ALA A 246 8.61 -6.98 -16.51
N ASN A 247 8.97 -5.81 -17.08
CA ASN A 247 9.52 -5.70 -18.43
C ASN A 247 10.83 -6.51 -18.55
N PRO A 248 10.88 -7.57 -19.38
CA PRO A 248 12.06 -8.44 -19.50
C PRO A 248 13.34 -7.72 -19.93
N ASN A 249 13.22 -6.58 -20.63
CA ASN A 249 14.37 -5.77 -21.02
C ASN A 249 15.14 -5.22 -19.83
N CYS A 250 14.50 -5.09 -18.66
CA CYS A 250 15.14 -4.62 -17.44
C CYS A 250 16.12 -5.64 -16.83
N LYS A 251 16.07 -6.92 -17.23
CA LYS A 251 17.08 -7.93 -16.81
C LYS A 251 18.50 -7.58 -17.24
N ASN A 252 18.63 -6.73 -18.26
CA ASN A 252 19.91 -6.26 -18.79
C ASN A 252 20.45 -5.02 -18.08
N ALA A 253 19.74 -4.47 -17.08
CA ALA A 253 20.19 -3.32 -16.32
C ALA A 253 21.40 -3.67 -15.45
N THR A 254 22.54 -3.04 -15.72
CA THR A 254 23.80 -3.25 -14.98
C THR A 254 24.11 -2.04 -14.07
N SER A 255 25.29 -1.99 -13.48
CA SER A 255 25.78 -0.78 -12.79
C SER A 255 25.99 0.41 -13.75
N ASN A 256 26.01 0.19 -15.06
CA ASN A 256 26.10 1.25 -16.06
C ASN A 256 24.75 1.95 -16.27
N GLN A 257 24.66 3.23 -15.91
CA GLN A 257 23.42 4.02 -15.97
C GLN A 257 22.82 4.14 -17.37
N THR A 258 23.60 3.95 -18.45
CA THR A 258 23.05 3.98 -19.82
C THR A 258 22.08 2.81 -20.07
N THR A 259 22.26 1.68 -19.38
CA THR A 259 21.41 0.49 -19.51
C THR A 259 20.07 0.66 -18.79
N TRP A 260 19.96 1.59 -17.83
CA TRP A 260 18.76 1.75 -16.99
C TRP A 260 17.52 2.16 -17.80
N ARG A 261 17.73 2.86 -18.93
CA ARG A 261 16.66 3.23 -19.86
C ARG A 261 16.00 2.02 -20.53
N GLN A 262 16.60 0.83 -20.45
CA GLN A 262 16.00 -0.42 -20.96
C GLN A 262 14.83 -0.91 -20.13
N CYS A 263 14.72 -0.46 -18.88
CA CYS A 263 13.58 -0.76 -18.01
C CYS A 263 12.31 0.04 -18.35
N LEU A 264 12.42 1.11 -19.15
CA LEU A 264 11.30 1.95 -19.56
C LEU A 264 10.77 1.57 -20.95
N ARG A 265 9.67 2.20 -21.37
CA ARG A 265 9.10 2.05 -22.72
C ARG A 265 10.11 2.41 -23.81
N GLN A 266 10.17 1.56 -24.84
CA GLN A 266 10.98 1.74 -26.05
C GLN A 266 10.10 1.72 -27.29
N ASP A 267 10.22 2.76 -28.13
CA ASP A 267 9.52 2.87 -29.42
C ASP A 267 10.34 3.75 -30.39
N GLY A 268 11.32 3.16 -31.07
CA GLY A 268 12.30 3.88 -31.91
C GLY A 268 13.26 4.80 -31.16
N LYS A 269 12.93 5.21 -29.92
CA LYS A 269 13.76 5.92 -28.95
C LYS A 269 13.45 5.42 -27.53
N ASN A 270 14.43 5.55 -26.64
CA ASN A 270 14.25 5.23 -25.23
C ASN A 270 13.59 6.38 -24.48
N SER A 271 12.62 6.06 -23.64
CA SER A 271 12.11 6.96 -22.60
C SER A 271 13.22 7.42 -21.65
N THR A 272 12.99 8.53 -20.96
CA THR A 272 13.95 9.12 -20.01
C THR A 272 13.34 9.25 -18.62
N ALA A 273 14.14 9.04 -17.58
CA ALA A 273 13.77 9.27 -16.19
C ALA A 273 15.03 9.55 -15.38
N ASN A 274 14.86 10.14 -14.20
CA ASN A 274 15.88 10.27 -13.18
C ASN A 274 15.65 9.21 -12.10
N PHE A 275 16.56 8.25 -12.00
CA PHE A 275 16.51 7.16 -11.02
C PHE A 275 17.29 7.46 -9.72
N HIS A 276 17.80 8.69 -9.55
CA HIS A 276 18.50 9.12 -8.33
C HIS A 276 19.64 8.19 -7.89
N ASN A 277 20.40 7.65 -8.86
CA ASN A 277 21.48 6.66 -8.65
C ASN A 277 21.04 5.32 -8.02
N ILE A 278 19.75 5.04 -7.97
CA ILE A 278 19.20 3.73 -7.59
C ILE A 278 18.99 2.93 -8.87
N ARG A 279 19.68 1.80 -9.00
CA ARG A 279 19.57 0.95 -10.18
C ARG A 279 18.15 0.38 -10.29
N PRO A 280 17.44 0.58 -11.42
CA PRO A 280 16.15 -0.08 -11.63
C PRO A 280 16.35 -1.59 -11.72
N ALA A 281 15.37 -2.36 -11.25
CA ALA A 281 15.48 -3.81 -11.16
C ALA A 281 14.30 -4.51 -11.85
N TYR A 282 14.61 -5.63 -12.50
CA TYR A 282 13.60 -6.58 -12.89
C TYR A 282 13.02 -7.26 -11.65
N SER A 283 11.71 -7.46 -11.64
CA SER A 283 11.01 -8.27 -10.66
C SER A 283 9.95 -9.11 -11.37
N ASP A 284 9.60 -10.27 -10.80
CA ASP A 284 8.49 -11.06 -11.32
C ASP A 284 7.16 -10.28 -11.19
N PRO A 285 6.18 -10.51 -12.09
CA PRO A 285 4.90 -9.83 -12.05
C PRO A 285 4.17 -10.01 -10.72
N LEU A 286 3.50 -8.96 -10.28
CA LEU A 286 2.59 -8.99 -9.12
C LEU A 286 1.16 -8.83 -9.64
N TYR A 287 0.16 -9.49 -9.05
CA TYR A 287 -1.21 -9.42 -9.58
C TYR A 287 -2.21 -8.95 -8.54
N LEU A 288 -3.15 -8.12 -8.98
CA LEU A 288 -4.30 -7.64 -8.20
C LEU A 288 -5.45 -8.63 -8.29
N ASP A 289 -5.89 -9.13 -7.14
CA ASP A 289 -7.09 -9.97 -7.03
C ASP A 289 -8.36 -9.14 -6.89
N ASP A 290 -9.48 -9.66 -7.35
CA ASP A 290 -10.79 -9.11 -7.02
C ASP A 290 -11.28 -9.68 -5.67
N THR A 291 -10.84 -9.05 -4.59
CA THR A 291 -11.24 -9.38 -3.21
C THR A 291 -12.51 -8.65 -2.76
N SER A 292 -13.21 -7.95 -3.66
CA SER A 292 -14.38 -7.13 -3.33
C SER A 292 -15.44 -7.88 -2.53
N ALA A 293 -15.71 -9.14 -2.90
CA ALA A 293 -16.71 -9.99 -2.27
C ALA A 293 -16.42 -10.31 -0.81
N ALA A 294 -15.16 -10.21 -0.36
CA ALA A 294 -14.77 -10.48 1.03
C ALA A 294 -15.18 -9.34 1.99
N PHE A 295 -15.32 -8.10 1.50
CA PHE A 295 -15.65 -6.94 2.34
C PHE A 295 -17.01 -7.01 3.02
N LYS A 296 -17.95 -7.80 2.47
CA LYS A 296 -19.25 -8.04 3.10
C LYS A 296 -19.17 -8.84 4.41
N ASP A 297 -18.08 -9.57 4.63
CA ASP A 297 -17.90 -10.46 5.78
C ASP A 297 -16.87 -9.89 6.79
N HIS A 298 -16.26 -8.74 6.48
CA HIS A 298 -15.31 -8.07 7.38
C HIS A 298 -16.02 -7.25 8.46
N PRO A 299 -15.48 -7.18 9.69
CA PRO A 299 -16.08 -6.41 10.77
C PRO A 299 -16.05 -4.92 10.48
N GLY A 300 -17.07 -4.21 10.95
CA GLY A 300 -17.22 -2.77 10.74
C GLY A 300 -18.65 -2.33 10.42
N CYS A 301 -18.77 -1.20 9.72
CA CYS A 301 -20.06 -0.62 9.34
C CYS A 301 -20.33 -0.81 7.84
N HIS A 302 -21.44 -1.45 7.51
CA HIS A 302 -21.85 -1.66 6.12
C HIS A 302 -23.07 -0.83 5.77
N TYR A 303 -22.94 -0.04 4.71
CA TYR A 303 -24.00 0.82 4.14
C TYR A 303 -24.39 0.34 2.74
N PHE A 304 -25.52 0.82 2.23
CA PHE A 304 -26.09 0.35 0.96
C PHE A 304 -26.42 1.50 0.02
N GLY A 305 -26.10 1.36 -1.27
CA GLY A 305 -26.22 2.44 -2.25
C GLY A 305 -25.23 3.58 -1.99
N SER A 306 -25.34 4.65 -2.76
CA SER A 306 -24.45 5.80 -2.63
C SER A 306 -24.47 6.37 -1.20
N THR A 307 -23.30 6.45 -0.59
CA THR A 307 -23.10 6.85 0.81
C THR A 307 -22.09 7.97 0.89
N ARG A 308 -22.37 8.99 1.69
CA ARG A 308 -21.45 10.11 1.91
C ARG A 308 -20.92 10.09 3.34
N ILE A 309 -19.61 10.26 3.50
CA ILE A 309 -18.92 10.27 4.78
C ILE A 309 -18.04 11.52 4.88
N VAL A 310 -18.12 12.20 6.02
CA VAL A 310 -17.20 13.28 6.40
C VAL A 310 -16.51 12.88 7.70
N PHE A 311 -15.20 12.73 7.68
CA PHE A 311 -14.42 12.45 8.89
C PHE A 311 -14.16 13.72 9.70
N ASN A 312 -14.26 13.57 11.02
CA ASN A 312 -14.07 14.64 11.99
C ASN A 312 -12.83 14.35 12.85
N ALA A 313 -12.00 15.37 13.08
CA ALA A 313 -10.76 15.31 13.86
C ALA A 313 -10.91 14.69 15.27
N ASN A 314 -12.12 14.73 15.85
CA ASN A 314 -12.43 14.17 17.16
C ASN A 314 -12.61 12.63 17.19
N GLY A 315 -12.29 11.90 16.12
CA GLY A 315 -12.45 10.45 16.06
C GLY A 315 -13.87 9.98 15.71
N THR A 316 -14.69 10.88 15.17
CA THR A 316 -16.03 10.54 14.67
C THR A 316 -16.12 10.74 13.16
N MET A 317 -17.14 10.14 12.55
CA MET A 317 -17.53 10.38 11.17
C MET A 317 -19.00 10.76 11.11
N THR A 318 -19.37 11.66 10.20
CA THR A 318 -20.76 11.95 9.89
C THR A 318 -21.14 11.28 8.58
N VAL A 319 -22.18 10.46 8.62
CA VAL A 319 -22.62 9.60 7.50
C VAL A 319 -24.00 10.01 7.02
N TRP A 320 -24.16 10.12 5.70
CA TRP A 320 -25.45 10.23 5.03
C TRP A 320 -25.65 9.02 4.13
N ASN A 321 -26.73 8.29 4.38
CA ASN A 321 -27.16 7.16 3.56
C ASN A 321 -28.69 7.18 3.49
N LYS A 322 -29.21 8.00 2.56
CA LYS A 322 -30.64 8.31 2.46
C LYS A 322 -31.46 7.09 2.07
N THR A 323 -32.68 7.01 2.59
CA THR A 323 -33.64 5.93 2.31
C THR A 323 -34.00 5.82 0.83
N SER A 324 -34.01 6.95 0.11
CA SER A 324 -34.22 7.01 -1.34
C SER A 324 -33.10 6.35 -2.15
N VAL A 325 -31.93 6.13 -1.55
CA VAL A 325 -30.72 5.59 -2.19
C VAL A 325 -30.42 4.17 -1.70
N ASN A 326 -30.56 3.93 -0.39
CA ASN A 326 -30.21 2.66 0.24
C ASN A 326 -31.29 1.58 0.18
N GLY A 327 -32.45 1.88 -0.41
CA GLY A 327 -33.57 0.95 -0.50
C GLY A 327 -34.30 0.73 0.83
N ASN A 328 -34.27 1.72 1.72
CA ASN A 328 -34.78 1.64 3.08
C ASN A 328 -34.13 0.51 3.91
N ARG A 329 -32.87 0.18 3.61
CA ARG A 329 -32.12 -0.88 4.28
C ARG A 329 -31.24 -0.30 5.39
N ALA A 330 -31.43 -0.79 6.62
CA ALA A 330 -30.61 -0.38 7.76
C ALA A 330 -29.14 -0.79 7.59
N PRO A 331 -28.19 0.00 8.12
CA PRO A 331 -26.78 -0.37 8.11
C PRO A 331 -26.56 -1.66 8.92
N VAL A 332 -25.55 -2.43 8.54
CA VAL A 332 -25.12 -3.63 9.28
C VAL A 332 -23.89 -3.27 10.11
N ALA A 333 -23.86 -3.73 11.36
CA ALA A 333 -22.76 -3.51 12.29
C ALA A 333 -22.17 -4.86 12.69
N GLU A 334 -20.97 -5.17 12.18
CA GLU A 334 -20.27 -6.43 12.44
C GLU A 334 -19.12 -6.20 13.42
N ALA A 335 -19.06 -7.00 14.49
CA ALA A 335 -18.03 -6.87 15.52
C ALA A 335 -16.75 -7.64 15.13
N ALA A 336 -15.59 -7.04 15.42
CA ALA A 336 -14.32 -7.77 15.35
C ALA A 336 -14.09 -8.55 16.66
N THR A 337 -13.38 -9.67 16.58
CA THR A 337 -13.02 -10.47 17.76
C THR A 337 -12.26 -9.62 18.78
N GLY A 338 -12.79 -9.55 20.01
CA GLY A 338 -12.17 -8.77 21.10
C GLY A 338 -12.42 -7.27 21.07
N LEU A 339 -13.21 -6.76 20.10
CA LEU A 339 -13.61 -5.35 20.01
C LEU A 339 -15.14 -5.18 20.18
N PRO A 340 -15.61 -4.02 20.67
CA PRO A 340 -17.05 -3.75 20.76
C PRO A 340 -17.68 -3.64 19.35
N THR A 341 -18.97 -3.98 19.25
CA THR A 341 -19.75 -3.76 18.02
C THR A 341 -19.72 -2.27 17.62
N PRO A 342 -19.41 -1.94 16.36
CA PRO A 342 -19.34 -0.55 15.92
C PRO A 342 -20.73 0.11 15.88
N GLN A 343 -20.77 1.42 16.05
CA GLN A 343 -21.99 2.20 15.93
C GLN A 343 -22.11 2.74 14.50
N CYS A 344 -23.10 2.28 13.74
CA CYS A 344 -23.25 2.64 12.32
C CYS A 344 -24.44 3.59 12.03
N GLY A 345 -25.05 4.12 13.10
CA GLY A 345 -26.23 4.98 13.01
C GLY A 345 -27.52 4.20 12.74
N THR A 346 -28.65 4.88 12.91
CA THR A 346 -29.98 4.36 12.58
C THR A 346 -30.44 4.89 11.22
N LEU A 347 -31.41 4.20 10.59
CA LEU A 347 -32.01 4.66 9.32
C LEU A 347 -32.49 6.11 9.39
N GLU A 348 -33.17 6.49 10.48
CA GLU A 348 -33.70 7.85 10.67
C GLU A 348 -32.57 8.89 10.75
N GLN A 349 -31.50 8.59 11.50
CA GLN A 349 -30.35 9.49 11.61
C GLN A 349 -29.63 9.66 10.27
N LEU A 350 -29.42 8.57 9.55
CA LEU A 350 -28.76 8.54 8.24
C LEU A 350 -29.58 9.25 7.15
N ASP A 351 -30.92 9.18 7.24
CA ASP A 351 -31.85 9.85 6.31
C ASP A 351 -32.06 11.33 6.64
N SER A 352 -31.69 11.78 7.84
CA SER A 352 -31.81 13.18 8.25
C SER A 352 -30.90 14.12 7.43
N ASN A 353 -31.21 15.42 7.44
CA ASN A 353 -30.34 16.42 6.81
C ASN A 353 -28.99 16.56 7.54
N ALA A 354 -28.94 16.28 8.84
CA ALA A 354 -27.71 16.34 9.63
C ALA A 354 -26.79 15.13 9.39
N GLY A 355 -27.35 13.99 8.99
CA GLY A 355 -26.63 12.71 8.94
C GLY A 355 -26.44 12.11 10.34
N ALA A 356 -25.90 10.90 10.41
CA ALA A 356 -25.56 10.23 11.65
C ALA A 356 -24.09 10.50 12.00
N THR A 357 -23.82 11.16 13.13
CA THR A 357 -22.46 11.27 13.68
C THR A 357 -22.18 10.09 14.60
N VAL A 358 -21.20 9.27 14.23
CA VAL A 358 -20.82 8.05 14.94
C VAL A 358 -19.30 7.95 15.10
N PRO A 359 -18.78 7.22 16.10
CA PRO A 359 -17.34 6.94 16.19
C PRO A 359 -16.82 6.25 14.91
N VAL A 360 -15.58 6.57 14.53
CA VAL A 360 -14.89 5.82 13.47
C VAL A 360 -14.69 4.38 13.96
N PRO A 361 -15.05 3.35 13.16
CA PRO A 361 -14.84 1.95 13.53
C PRO A 361 -13.34 1.62 13.41
N ASN A 362 -12.61 1.83 14.50
CA ASN A 362 -11.17 1.64 14.57
C ASN A 362 -10.78 0.15 14.43
N GLU A 363 -9.73 -0.14 13.67
CA GLU A 363 -9.26 -1.49 13.30
C GLU A 363 -10.30 -2.32 12.51
N MET A 364 -11.20 -1.65 11.80
CA MET A 364 -12.32 -2.28 11.07
C MET A 364 -12.49 -1.69 9.66
N VAL A 365 -13.55 -2.11 8.97
CA VAL A 365 -13.90 -1.68 7.61
C VAL A 365 -15.15 -0.78 7.62
N ILE A 366 -15.21 0.20 6.72
CA ILE A 366 -16.46 0.83 6.30
C ILE A 366 -16.74 0.34 4.88
N TYR A 367 -17.76 -0.48 4.70
CA TYR A 367 -18.10 -1.08 3.41
C TYR A 367 -19.38 -0.46 2.85
N VAL A 368 -19.37 -0.08 1.57
CA VAL A 368 -20.55 0.41 0.86
C VAL A 368 -20.90 -0.58 -0.24
N ALA A 369 -22.03 -1.27 -0.07
CA ALA A 369 -22.54 -2.27 -0.99
C ALA A 369 -23.64 -1.68 -1.89
N ASN A 370 -23.99 -2.40 -2.95
CA ASN A 370 -25.14 -2.09 -3.80
C ASN A 370 -26.45 -2.20 -2.99
N SER A 371 -27.37 -1.24 -3.18
CA SER A 371 -28.68 -1.30 -2.51
C SER A 371 -29.68 -2.22 -3.20
N ASN A 372 -29.34 -2.77 -4.36
CA ASN A 372 -30.21 -3.54 -5.28
C ASN A 372 -31.49 -2.79 -5.69
N THR A 373 -31.53 -1.48 -5.44
CA THR A 373 -32.64 -0.57 -5.67
C THR A 373 -32.09 0.76 -6.17
N SER A 374 -32.94 1.65 -6.66
CA SER A 374 -32.51 3.01 -7.08
C SER A 374 -31.37 3.03 -8.10
N ASP A 375 -31.35 2.07 -9.05
CA ASP A 375 -30.40 2.05 -10.18
C ASP A 375 -30.76 3.12 -11.24
N ARG A 376 -30.75 4.36 -10.78
CA ARG A 376 -30.99 5.59 -11.55
C ARG A 376 -29.96 6.63 -11.17
N GLN A 377 -29.91 7.69 -11.95
CA GLN A 377 -29.14 8.87 -11.58
C GLN A 377 -29.66 9.45 -10.25
N CYS A 378 -28.72 9.90 -9.41
CA CYS A 378 -29.04 10.56 -8.14
C CYS A 378 -29.72 11.91 -8.36
N ASN A 379 -30.77 12.20 -7.61
CA ASN A 379 -31.38 13.52 -7.59
C ASN A 379 -30.52 14.49 -6.78
N SER A 380 -30.75 15.78 -7.00
CA SER A 380 -30.14 16.83 -6.19
C SER A 380 -30.45 16.62 -4.70
N GLY A 381 -29.41 16.65 -3.87
CA GLY A 381 -29.51 16.51 -2.41
C GLY A 381 -29.62 15.07 -1.88
N GLU A 382 -29.80 14.04 -2.72
CA GLU A 382 -29.96 12.64 -2.25
C GLU A 382 -28.67 12.04 -1.67
N LEU A 383 -27.50 12.59 -2.00
CA LEU A 383 -26.23 12.20 -1.38
C LEU A 383 -25.96 12.90 -0.03
N GLY A 384 -26.84 13.83 0.37
CA GLY A 384 -26.71 14.57 1.62
C GLY A 384 -25.43 15.40 1.74
N GLY A 385 -25.08 15.70 2.99
CA GLY A 385 -23.89 16.46 3.37
C GLY A 385 -24.16 17.60 4.34
N PRO A 386 -23.08 18.23 4.86
CA PRO A 386 -23.22 19.35 5.78
C PRO A 386 -23.95 20.52 5.12
N SER A 387 -24.67 21.31 5.94
CA SER A 387 -25.34 22.53 5.46
C SER A 387 -24.35 23.46 4.74
N GLY A 388 -24.73 23.93 3.55
CA GLY A 388 -23.86 24.75 2.67
C GLY A 388 -22.72 23.97 1.98
N ARG A 389 -22.63 22.66 2.17
CA ARG A 389 -21.59 21.78 1.62
C ARG A 389 -22.18 20.52 0.98
N THR A 390 -23.43 20.54 0.53
CA THR A 390 -24.02 19.48 -0.30
C THR A 390 -23.24 19.35 -1.61
N LEU A 391 -23.13 18.13 -2.15
CA LEU A 391 -22.42 17.90 -3.40
C LEU A 391 -23.08 18.69 -4.54
N PRO A 392 -22.30 19.38 -5.38
CA PRO A 392 -22.81 20.27 -6.43
C PRO A 392 -23.24 19.46 -7.66
N LEU A 393 -24.25 18.60 -7.50
CA LEU A 393 -24.76 17.75 -8.58
C LEU A 393 -25.78 18.44 -9.48
N GLY A 394 -25.95 19.76 -9.33
CA GLY A 394 -26.95 20.56 -10.02
C GLY A 394 -28.35 20.46 -9.42
N THR A 395 -29.36 20.67 -10.26
CA THR A 395 -30.80 20.72 -9.91
C THR A 395 -31.58 19.54 -10.50
N TYR A 396 -30.87 18.47 -10.86
CA TYR A 396 -31.45 17.27 -11.46
C TYR A 396 -32.52 16.62 -10.57
N ASP A 397 -33.60 16.23 -11.22
CA ASP A 397 -34.70 15.45 -10.65
C ASP A 397 -35.16 14.44 -11.71
N TRP A 398 -35.05 13.15 -11.37
CA TRP A 398 -35.41 12.02 -12.21
C TRP A 398 -36.87 12.07 -12.68
N THR A 399 -37.79 12.51 -11.81
CA THR A 399 -39.22 12.61 -12.16
C THR A 399 -39.47 13.68 -13.21
N ARG A 400 -38.75 14.81 -13.11
CA ARG A 400 -38.75 15.89 -14.10
C ARG A 400 -38.12 15.46 -15.42
N HIS A 401 -37.06 14.67 -15.36
CA HIS A 401 -36.35 14.19 -16.55
C HIS A 401 -37.17 13.21 -17.39
N THR A 402 -37.86 12.27 -16.74
CA THR A 402 -38.61 11.19 -17.40
C THR A 402 -40.07 11.53 -17.72
N GLY A 403 -40.63 12.57 -17.09
CA GLY A 403 -42.00 13.02 -17.33
C GLY A 403 -42.17 13.96 -18.54
N SER A 404 -43.40 14.10 -19.04
CA SER A 404 -43.75 15.16 -20.00
C SER A 404 -43.74 16.51 -19.29
N SER A 405 -42.64 17.24 -19.42
CA SER A 405 -42.49 18.57 -18.83
C SER A 405 -43.21 19.65 -19.67
N PRO A 406 -43.77 20.69 -19.02
CA PRO A 406 -44.20 21.90 -19.72
C PRO A 406 -43.06 22.48 -20.55
N SER A 407 -43.37 23.08 -21.71
CA SER A 407 -42.41 23.86 -22.49
C SER A 407 -41.76 24.93 -21.59
N SER A 408 -40.42 25.04 -21.61
CA SER A 408 -39.57 25.93 -20.78
C SER A 408 -39.04 25.38 -19.44
N THR A 409 -39.11 24.08 -19.18
CA THR A 409 -38.47 23.49 -18.00
C THR A 409 -36.97 23.26 -18.25
N SER A 410 -36.12 23.59 -17.26
CA SER A 410 -34.67 23.31 -17.29
C SER A 410 -34.18 22.66 -16.01
N TYR A 411 -33.01 22.02 -16.09
CA TYR A 411 -32.22 21.58 -14.94
C TYR A 411 -30.73 21.63 -15.30
N SER A 412 -29.90 21.69 -14.27
CA SER A 412 -28.46 21.49 -14.37
C SER A 412 -28.11 20.14 -13.74
N TYR A 413 -27.06 19.50 -14.22
CA TYR A 413 -26.54 18.30 -13.56
C TYR A 413 -25.05 18.12 -13.81
N ASP A 414 -24.40 17.36 -12.94
CA ASP A 414 -22.99 17.01 -13.10
C ASP A 414 -22.81 15.99 -14.24
N SER A 415 -22.08 16.42 -15.25
CA SER A 415 -21.70 15.68 -16.44
C SER A 415 -21.08 14.30 -16.15
N THR A 416 -20.44 14.10 -15.00
CA THR A 416 -19.88 12.81 -14.56
C THR A 416 -20.96 11.83 -14.09
N MET A 417 -22.04 12.34 -13.49
CA MET A 417 -23.14 11.54 -12.92
C MET A 417 -24.01 10.85 -13.98
N ARG A 418 -23.71 11.06 -15.27
CA ARG A 418 -24.31 10.31 -16.39
C ARG A 418 -23.75 8.92 -16.56
N ASN A 419 -22.54 8.67 -16.06
CA ASN A 419 -21.96 7.35 -16.17
C ASN A 419 -22.80 6.36 -15.35
N GLU A 420 -23.01 5.16 -15.89
CA GLU A 420 -23.77 4.11 -15.21
C GLU A 420 -23.12 3.69 -13.90
N THR A 421 -21.79 3.83 -13.79
CA THR A 421 -21.03 3.60 -12.55
C THR A 421 -21.41 4.59 -11.45
N LYS A 422 -22.00 5.75 -11.77
CA LYS A 422 -22.40 6.80 -10.81
C LYS A 422 -23.87 6.75 -10.41
N ARG A 423 -24.60 5.71 -10.79
CA ARG A 423 -25.99 5.53 -10.36
C ARG A 423 -26.08 5.34 -8.84
N CYS A 424 -27.19 5.81 -8.28
CA CYS A 424 -27.38 5.90 -6.83
C CYS A 424 -27.41 4.54 -6.13
N GLY A 425 -27.91 3.50 -6.79
CA GLY A 425 -27.97 2.15 -6.23
C GLY A 425 -26.62 1.41 -6.17
N ARG A 426 -25.61 1.85 -6.93
CA ARG A 426 -24.40 1.05 -7.23
C ARG A 426 -23.44 0.87 -6.05
N GLY A 427 -23.65 1.57 -4.94
CA GLY A 427 -22.76 1.46 -3.77
C GLY A 427 -21.55 2.39 -3.82
N ASN A 428 -21.68 3.58 -4.40
CA ASN A 428 -20.60 4.56 -4.45
C ASN A 428 -20.32 5.19 -3.08
N LEU A 429 -19.06 5.33 -2.69
CA LEU A 429 -18.67 6.03 -1.45
C LEU A 429 -18.12 7.41 -1.76
N TYR A 430 -18.70 8.47 -1.20
CA TYR A 430 -18.21 9.84 -1.31
C TYR A 430 -17.56 10.24 0.02
N VAL A 431 -16.27 10.55 0.03
CA VAL A 431 -15.53 10.75 1.28
C VAL A 431 -14.62 11.98 1.27
N GLU A 432 -14.52 12.64 2.42
CA GLU A 432 -13.64 13.77 2.72
C GLU A 432 -13.40 13.87 4.24
N GLY A 433 -12.40 14.63 4.68
CA GLY A 433 -12.26 15.04 6.07
C GLY A 433 -10.95 14.66 6.75
N THR A 434 -10.95 14.81 8.07
CA THR A 434 -9.81 14.52 8.94
C THR A 434 -10.07 13.26 9.73
N LEU A 435 -9.38 12.18 9.39
CA LEU A 435 -9.51 10.87 10.04
C LEU A 435 -8.63 10.81 11.30
N ASN A 436 -9.23 10.36 12.40
CA ASN A 436 -8.55 9.92 13.61
C ASN A 436 -8.95 8.45 13.87
N GLY A 437 -7.97 7.56 13.90
CA GLY A 437 -8.13 6.11 13.91
C GLY A 437 -7.59 5.39 12.67
N ARG A 438 -7.74 4.06 12.68
CA ARG A 438 -7.30 3.15 11.62
C ARG A 438 -8.50 2.45 11.00
N VAL A 439 -8.74 2.64 9.70
CA VAL A 439 -9.93 2.10 9.02
C VAL A 439 -9.66 1.83 7.54
N THR A 440 -10.33 0.83 6.96
CA THR A 440 -10.35 0.66 5.50
C THR A 440 -11.72 0.98 4.95
N LEU A 441 -11.76 1.89 3.99
CA LEU A 441 -12.93 2.23 3.19
C LEU A 441 -13.02 1.27 2.01
N ALA A 442 -14.11 0.51 1.94
CA ALA A 442 -14.37 -0.41 0.84
C ALA A 442 -15.66 -0.04 0.11
N SER A 443 -15.66 -0.17 -1.21
CA SER A 443 -16.82 0.11 -2.07
C SER A 443 -17.01 -0.99 -3.11
N GLU A 444 -18.25 -1.47 -3.25
CA GLU A 444 -18.65 -2.42 -4.30
C GLU A 444 -18.60 -1.77 -5.70
N GLN A 445 -18.63 -0.44 -5.79
CA GLN A 445 -18.42 0.31 -7.03
C GLN A 445 -17.19 1.21 -6.89
N SER A 446 -17.36 2.54 -6.84
CA SER A 446 -16.26 3.50 -6.78
C SER A 446 -16.15 4.17 -5.41
N ILE A 447 -14.96 4.69 -5.11
CA ILE A 447 -14.75 5.67 -4.03
C ILE A 447 -14.45 7.02 -4.69
N ILE A 448 -15.21 8.05 -4.33
CA ILE A 448 -15.09 9.40 -4.84
C ILE A 448 -14.58 10.30 -3.70
N LEU A 449 -13.39 10.83 -3.86
CA LEU A 449 -12.75 11.78 -2.96
C LEU A 449 -13.28 13.17 -3.26
N VAL A 450 -14.24 13.63 -2.44
CA VAL A 450 -14.91 14.93 -2.62
C VAL A 450 -14.16 16.09 -1.97
N GLY A 451 -13.09 15.78 -1.24
CA GLY A 451 -12.19 16.73 -0.61
C GLY A 451 -10.92 16.06 -0.12
N ASP A 452 -10.08 16.82 0.55
CA ASP A 452 -8.87 16.29 1.19
C ASP A 452 -9.26 15.19 2.18
N LEU A 453 -8.45 14.14 2.20
CA LEU A 453 -8.46 13.11 3.22
C LEU A 453 -7.14 13.23 3.98
N VAL A 454 -7.19 13.72 5.22
CA VAL A 454 -6.01 13.97 6.06
C VAL A 454 -6.08 13.16 7.35
N LEU A 455 -4.94 12.94 7.99
CA LEU A 455 -4.84 12.16 9.21
C LEU A 455 -4.61 13.09 10.41
N GLU A 456 -5.40 12.95 11.47
CA GLU A 456 -5.36 13.81 12.66
C GLU A 456 -4.01 13.75 13.37
N GLY A 457 -3.46 12.56 13.55
CA GLY A 457 -2.12 12.32 14.08
C GLY A 457 -0.99 12.75 13.13
N GLY A 458 -1.32 13.30 11.96
CA GLY A 458 -0.37 13.71 10.93
C GLY A 458 0.44 12.55 10.36
N ARG A 459 1.58 12.87 9.74
CA ARG A 459 2.47 11.89 9.07
C ARG A 459 3.25 10.99 10.03
N PHE A 460 3.23 11.28 11.33
CA PHE A 460 3.99 10.57 12.36
C PHE A 460 3.10 9.89 13.42
N GLY A 461 1.79 10.05 13.33
CA GLY A 461 0.83 9.43 14.23
C GLY A 461 0.53 7.97 13.87
N ASN A 462 -0.48 7.41 14.51
CA ASN A 462 -0.91 6.01 14.30
C ASN A 462 -2.11 5.89 13.34
N ASP A 463 -2.72 7.01 12.94
CA ASP A 463 -3.89 7.01 12.07
C ASP A 463 -3.55 6.51 10.67
N MET A 464 -4.44 5.71 10.09
CA MET A 464 -4.18 5.06 8.81
C MET A 464 -5.48 4.76 8.08
N VAL A 465 -5.51 5.03 6.78
CA VAL A 465 -6.68 4.75 5.95
C VAL A 465 -6.32 3.95 4.71
N GLY A 466 -7.08 2.89 4.49
CA GLY A 466 -7.12 2.16 3.23
C GLY A 466 -8.33 2.61 2.40
N LEU A 467 -8.17 2.71 1.09
CA LEU A 467 -9.24 2.95 0.13
C LEU A 467 -9.23 1.80 -0.88
N VAL A 468 -10.25 0.96 -0.84
CA VAL A 468 -10.37 -0.22 -1.70
C VAL A 468 -11.65 -0.11 -2.50
N ALA A 469 -11.52 0.23 -3.78
CA ALA A 469 -12.65 0.26 -4.70
C ALA A 469 -12.62 -0.96 -5.61
N THR A 470 -13.76 -1.61 -5.77
CA THR A 470 -13.91 -2.69 -6.75
C THR A 470 -13.70 -2.14 -8.15
N ASP A 471 -14.32 -1.00 -8.45
CA ASP A 471 -14.22 -0.30 -9.74
C ASP A 471 -13.05 0.69 -9.70
N THR A 472 -13.31 1.94 -9.32
CA THR A 472 -12.39 3.09 -9.46
C THR A 472 -12.27 3.90 -8.16
N VAL A 473 -11.11 4.54 -7.96
CA VAL A 473 -10.99 5.66 -7.01
C VAL A 473 -10.87 6.94 -7.81
N GLU A 474 -11.67 7.95 -7.46
CA GLU A 474 -11.81 9.16 -8.26
C GLU A 474 -11.64 10.41 -7.43
N VAL A 475 -10.85 11.37 -7.92
CA VAL A 475 -10.88 12.73 -7.39
C VAL A 475 -12.06 13.46 -8.01
N PHE A 476 -12.92 14.00 -7.15
CA PHE A 476 -14.14 14.68 -7.56
C PHE A 476 -13.82 15.98 -8.30
N HIS A 477 -14.41 16.14 -9.48
CA HIS A 477 -14.28 17.37 -10.26
C HIS A 477 -15.62 17.69 -10.92
N PRO A 478 -16.47 18.46 -10.23
CA PRO A 478 -17.82 18.71 -10.70
C PRO A 478 -17.84 19.68 -11.88
N VAL A 479 -18.32 19.19 -13.02
CA VAL A 479 -18.57 19.99 -14.22
C VAL A 479 -20.05 19.88 -14.56
N LEU A 480 -20.76 20.99 -14.44
CA LEU A 480 -22.20 21.06 -14.66
C LEU A 480 -22.52 21.35 -16.12
N GLN A 481 -23.65 20.82 -16.58
CA GLN A 481 -24.27 21.20 -17.85
C GLN A 481 -25.73 21.52 -17.64
N ASP A 482 -26.19 22.62 -18.22
CA ASP A 482 -27.61 23.00 -18.22
C ASP A 482 -28.34 22.31 -19.37
N TRP A 483 -29.56 21.86 -19.10
CA TRP A 483 -30.41 21.13 -20.03
C TRP A 483 -31.80 21.73 -20.04
N ALA A 484 -32.36 21.83 -21.24
CA ALA A 484 -33.67 22.44 -21.46
C ALA A 484 -34.59 21.47 -22.22
N TRP A 485 -35.87 21.50 -21.85
CA TRP A 485 -36.93 20.79 -22.57
C TRP A 485 -37.33 21.62 -23.79
N VAL A 486 -36.81 21.25 -24.96
CA VAL A 486 -36.93 22.02 -26.20
C VAL A 486 -37.29 21.16 -27.39
N ARG A 487 -37.89 21.78 -28.41
CA ARG A 487 -38.17 21.12 -29.68
C ARG A 487 -36.90 21.10 -30.54
N ARG A 488 -36.31 19.91 -30.73
CA ARG A 488 -35.05 19.71 -31.46
C ARG A 488 -35.10 18.40 -32.28
N ASN A 489 -34.17 18.24 -33.20
CA ASN A 489 -33.94 16.96 -33.88
C ASN A 489 -33.20 15.96 -32.96
N SER A 490 -32.93 14.74 -33.46
CA SER A 490 -32.30 13.68 -32.65
C SER A 490 -30.94 14.06 -32.05
N ASN A 491 -30.20 14.94 -32.72
CA ASN A 491 -28.85 15.37 -32.37
C ASN A 491 -28.85 16.73 -31.66
N CYS A 492 -30.00 17.14 -31.10
CA CYS A 492 -30.20 18.44 -30.46
C CYS A 492 -29.98 19.66 -31.38
N GLY A 493 -30.09 19.48 -32.69
CA GLY A 493 -30.05 20.54 -33.70
C GLY A 493 -31.39 21.21 -33.95
N THR A 494 -31.33 22.42 -34.53
CA THR A 494 -32.49 23.24 -34.92
C THR A 494 -33.14 22.81 -36.23
N SER A 495 -32.36 22.27 -37.18
CA SER A 495 -32.84 21.87 -38.50
C SER A 495 -33.74 20.64 -38.44
N GLY A 496 -34.96 20.75 -38.99
CA GLY A 496 -35.93 19.63 -39.02
C GLY A 496 -36.52 19.28 -37.65
N SER A 497 -36.72 20.27 -36.78
CA SER A 497 -37.20 20.08 -35.41
C SER A 497 -38.63 19.48 -35.34
N THR A 498 -38.75 18.22 -34.89
CA THR A 498 -40.01 17.44 -34.95
C THR A 498 -40.51 16.93 -33.59
N SER A 499 -39.67 16.87 -32.55
CA SER A 499 -40.06 16.32 -31.23
C SER A 499 -39.50 17.15 -30.07
N TYR A 500 -40.22 17.18 -28.95
CA TYR A 500 -39.70 17.69 -27.70
C TYR A 500 -38.76 16.66 -27.06
N ARG A 501 -37.60 17.12 -26.61
CA ARG A 501 -36.62 16.30 -25.88
C ARG A 501 -35.75 17.18 -25.00
N TRP A 502 -35.09 16.56 -24.04
CA TRP A 502 -34.04 17.19 -23.26
C TRP A 502 -32.79 17.36 -24.11
N CYS A 503 -32.29 18.59 -24.21
CA CYS A 503 -31.06 18.92 -24.93
C CYS A 503 -30.17 19.84 -24.09
N PRO A 504 -28.85 19.77 -24.27
CA PRO A 504 -27.93 20.66 -23.59
C PRO A 504 -28.20 22.11 -24.03
N SER A 505 -28.23 23.02 -23.06
CA SER A 505 -28.37 24.46 -23.25
C SER A 505 -27.10 25.15 -22.76
N GLY A 506 -26.26 25.60 -23.70
CA GLY A 506 -24.98 26.21 -23.36
C GLY A 506 -23.85 25.19 -23.17
N ASN A 507 -22.70 25.71 -22.73
CA ASN A 507 -21.50 24.92 -22.50
C ASN A 507 -21.46 24.35 -21.08
N GLU A 508 -20.66 23.31 -20.91
CA GLU A 508 -20.26 22.83 -19.58
C GLU A 508 -19.54 23.94 -18.80
N TYR A 509 -19.63 23.93 -17.46
CA TYR A 509 -18.96 24.88 -16.57
C TYR A 509 -18.53 24.24 -15.25
N GLU A 510 -17.37 24.67 -14.73
CA GLU A 510 -16.85 24.19 -13.44
C GLU A 510 -17.61 24.77 -12.25
N VAL A 511 -17.68 23.99 -11.17
CA VAL A 511 -18.14 24.48 -9.87
C VAL A 511 -16.97 24.77 -8.96
N SER A 512 -16.85 26.02 -8.51
CA SER A 512 -15.78 26.45 -7.62
C SER A 512 -15.95 25.90 -6.19
N GLY A 513 -14.82 25.81 -5.47
CA GLY A 513 -14.79 25.36 -4.06
C GLY A 513 -14.79 23.85 -3.87
N TRP A 514 -14.56 23.09 -4.95
CA TRP A 514 -14.41 21.63 -4.95
C TRP A 514 -13.13 21.23 -5.70
N PRO A 515 -12.42 20.16 -5.28
CA PRO A 515 -12.58 19.43 -4.03
C PRO A 515 -12.45 20.31 -2.78
N ARG A 516 -13.07 19.89 -1.66
CA ARG A 516 -12.94 20.62 -0.39
C ARG A 516 -11.55 20.46 0.20
N ARG A 517 -11.05 21.51 0.84
CA ARG A 517 -9.72 21.52 1.45
C ARG A 517 -9.80 21.40 2.97
N TYR A 518 -8.87 20.66 3.56
CA TYR A 518 -8.72 20.50 5.01
C TYR A 518 -7.28 20.82 5.41
N LEU A 519 -7.09 21.32 6.63
CA LEU A 519 -5.76 21.62 7.15
C LEU A 519 -5.02 20.31 7.41
N ASP A 520 -3.78 20.18 6.92
CA ASP A 520 -2.89 19.06 7.25
C ASP A 520 -2.40 19.27 8.69
N PRO A 521 -2.76 18.39 9.65
CA PRO A 521 -2.35 18.52 11.04
C PRO A 521 -0.83 18.55 11.24
N THR A 522 -0.07 17.99 10.29
CA THR A 522 1.41 18.02 10.29
C THR A 522 1.96 19.42 10.05
N THR A 523 1.30 20.20 9.19
CA THR A 523 1.80 21.54 8.77
C THR A 523 1.02 22.69 9.40
N GLY A 524 -0.17 22.43 9.94
CA GLY A 524 -1.10 23.45 10.42
C GLY A 524 -1.73 24.29 9.30
N GLY A 525 -1.56 23.90 8.03
CA GLY A 525 -1.99 24.62 6.85
C GLY A 525 -2.53 23.71 5.75
N TYR A 526 -3.05 24.30 4.68
CA TYR A 526 -3.39 23.54 3.48
C TYR A 526 -2.11 23.06 2.80
N TYR A 527 -1.96 21.75 2.69
CA TYR A 527 -0.88 21.12 1.95
C TYR A 527 -1.48 20.20 0.88
N PRO A 528 -1.01 20.22 -0.37
CA PRO A 528 -0.20 21.29 -0.97
C PRO A 528 -0.96 22.63 -0.98
N THR A 529 -0.27 23.75 -1.09
CA THR A 529 -0.90 25.10 -1.04
C THR A 529 -2.03 25.26 -2.06
N LYS A 530 -1.89 24.67 -3.25
CA LYS A 530 -2.92 24.56 -4.28
C LYS A 530 -2.97 23.11 -4.76
N GLY A 531 -4.16 22.51 -4.80
CA GLY A 531 -4.31 21.10 -5.12
C GLY A 531 -5.28 20.38 -4.18
N ILE A 532 -5.03 19.08 -3.99
CA ILE A 532 -5.76 18.20 -3.06
C ILE A 532 -4.75 17.25 -2.38
N GLN A 533 -5.01 16.89 -1.13
CA GLN A 533 -4.24 15.90 -0.36
C GLN A 533 -5.07 14.65 -0.08
N ILE A 534 -4.46 13.50 -0.35
CA ILE A 534 -5.03 12.19 -0.04
C ILE A 534 -3.97 11.44 0.77
N ALA A 535 -4.14 11.43 2.10
CA ALA A 535 -3.36 10.58 2.98
C ALA A 535 -4.07 9.23 3.08
N GLY A 536 -3.45 8.17 2.58
CA GLY A 536 -4.03 6.83 2.55
C GLY A 536 -3.44 5.90 1.49
N SER A 537 -3.64 4.61 1.69
CA SER A 537 -3.32 3.57 0.72
C SER A 537 -4.50 3.32 -0.20
N ILE A 538 -4.32 3.53 -1.50
CA ILE A 538 -5.36 3.41 -2.53
C ILE A 538 -5.14 2.10 -3.29
N GLN A 539 -6.20 1.31 -3.43
CA GLN A 539 -6.22 0.13 -4.28
C GLN A 539 -7.53 0.07 -5.09
N THR A 540 -7.40 0.01 -6.42
CA THR A 540 -8.52 -0.26 -7.34
C THR A 540 -8.37 -1.68 -7.87
N LEU A 541 -9.40 -2.51 -7.66
CA LEU A 541 -9.31 -3.94 -8.00
C LEU A 541 -9.48 -4.18 -9.49
N GLN A 542 -10.46 -3.52 -10.11
CA GLN A 542 -10.73 -3.70 -11.53
C GLN A 542 -10.16 -2.56 -12.37
N HIS A 543 -10.30 -1.30 -11.97
CA HIS A 543 -10.04 -0.17 -12.85
C HIS A 543 -8.86 0.72 -12.42
N SER A 544 -9.06 2.04 -12.30
CA SER A 544 -7.99 3.03 -12.16
C SER A 544 -8.25 4.10 -11.10
N PHE A 545 -7.17 4.74 -10.64
CA PHE A 545 -7.22 5.94 -9.81
C PHE A 545 -7.05 7.19 -10.67
N TYR A 546 -8.12 7.97 -10.88
CA TYR A 546 -8.12 9.10 -11.83
C TYR A 546 -8.85 10.35 -11.32
N VAL A 547 -8.70 11.46 -12.06
CA VAL A 547 -9.41 12.72 -11.78
C VAL A 547 -10.58 12.86 -12.75
N GLN A 548 -11.78 13.08 -12.24
CA GLN A 548 -12.95 13.34 -13.09
C GLN A 548 -12.71 14.57 -13.96
N ARG A 549 -13.19 14.58 -15.21
CA ARG A 549 -13.17 15.77 -16.08
C ARG A 549 -11.79 16.43 -16.14
N TYR A 550 -10.73 15.63 -16.17
CA TYR A 550 -9.34 16.10 -16.02
C TYR A 550 -8.90 17.05 -17.15
N LYS A 551 -9.60 17.03 -18.29
CA LYS A 551 -9.39 17.92 -19.44
C LYS A 551 -10.08 19.28 -19.31
N PHE A 552 -10.93 19.44 -18.31
CA PHE A 552 -11.76 20.63 -18.16
C PHE A 552 -11.08 21.69 -17.28
N GLY A 553 -11.29 22.95 -17.64
CA GLY A 553 -10.83 24.15 -16.92
C GLY A 553 -9.32 24.29 -16.77
N ALA A 554 -8.85 25.01 -15.75
CA ALA A 554 -7.43 25.35 -15.60
C ALA A 554 -6.66 24.30 -14.78
N HIS A 555 -5.33 24.39 -14.78
CA HIS A 555 -4.48 23.63 -13.86
C HIS A 555 -4.89 23.85 -12.40
N GLN A 556 -5.16 22.76 -11.69
CA GLN A 556 -5.72 22.71 -10.35
C GLN A 556 -4.65 22.63 -9.23
N GLY A 557 -3.35 22.65 -9.59
CA GLY A 557 -2.24 22.53 -8.64
C GLY A 557 -1.72 21.10 -8.56
N THR A 558 -1.43 20.62 -7.34
CA THR A 558 -0.78 19.32 -7.13
C THR A 558 -1.74 18.31 -6.49
N LEU A 559 -1.78 17.09 -7.05
CA LEU A 559 -2.42 15.94 -6.45
C LEU A 559 -1.39 15.26 -5.56
N TYR A 560 -1.48 15.53 -4.26
CA TYR A 560 -0.58 14.97 -3.26
C TYR A 560 -1.17 13.69 -2.68
N VAL A 561 -0.49 12.56 -2.88
CA VAL A 561 -0.84 11.29 -2.24
C VAL A 561 0.26 10.94 -1.23
N TYR A 562 -0.12 10.79 0.04
CA TYR A 562 0.76 10.30 1.10
C TYR A 562 0.32 8.88 1.49
N GLY A 563 1.00 7.87 0.94
CA GLY A 563 0.61 6.48 1.08
C GLY A 563 1.08 5.61 -0.09
N SER A 564 0.20 4.73 -0.57
CA SER A 564 0.44 3.84 -1.70
C SER A 564 -0.67 3.93 -2.73
N ILE A 565 -0.37 3.64 -3.99
CA ILE A 565 -1.36 3.55 -5.07
C ILE A 565 -1.16 2.20 -5.75
N ALA A 566 -2.21 1.41 -5.85
CA ALA A 566 -2.25 0.22 -6.71
C ALA A 566 -3.47 0.25 -7.60
N GLN A 567 -3.23 0.15 -8.90
CA GLN A 567 -4.27 0.23 -9.91
C GLN A 567 -4.03 -0.75 -11.04
N ARG A 568 -5.11 -1.18 -11.70
CA ARG A 568 -4.98 -2.09 -12.84
C ARG A 568 -4.60 -1.31 -14.09
N TRP A 569 -5.30 -0.23 -14.39
CA TRP A 569 -4.89 0.71 -15.43
C TRP A 569 -4.41 2.00 -14.81
N ARG A 570 -3.47 2.66 -15.48
CA ARG A 570 -3.02 3.97 -15.08
C ARG A 570 -4.14 4.99 -15.26
N GLY A 571 -4.54 5.63 -14.18
CA GLY A 571 -5.53 6.70 -14.24
C GLY A 571 -4.94 8.05 -14.64
N ILE A 572 -5.75 8.85 -15.33
CA ILE A 572 -5.36 10.17 -15.82
C ILE A 572 -5.75 11.22 -14.78
N VAL A 573 -4.78 12.03 -14.37
CA VAL A 573 -4.97 13.08 -13.34
C VAL A 573 -4.85 14.49 -13.89
N GLY A 574 -4.40 14.62 -15.15
CA GLY A 574 -4.18 15.89 -15.82
C GLY A 574 -3.59 15.69 -17.21
N GLN A 575 -3.53 16.78 -17.96
CA GLN A 575 -2.99 16.80 -19.32
C GLN A 575 -2.21 18.08 -19.56
N ASN A 576 -1.06 17.95 -20.22
CA ASN A 576 -0.34 19.08 -20.81
C ASN A 576 -0.48 19.00 -22.32
N GLY A 577 -1.10 20.01 -22.94
CA GLY A 577 -1.35 20.06 -24.38
C GLY A 577 -1.15 21.46 -24.97
N SER A 578 -1.42 21.60 -26.27
CA SER A 578 -1.41 22.91 -26.97
C SER A 578 -2.39 23.91 -26.37
N ASP A 579 -3.46 23.42 -25.75
CA ASP A 579 -4.57 24.21 -25.26
C ASP A 579 -4.40 24.62 -23.78
N GLY A 580 -3.25 24.26 -23.19
CA GLY A 580 -2.90 24.57 -21.80
C GLY A 580 -2.62 23.32 -20.96
N SER A 581 -2.41 23.56 -19.66
CA SER A 581 -2.27 22.53 -18.65
C SER A 581 -3.59 22.41 -17.87
N HIS A 582 -4.09 21.19 -17.75
CA HIS A 582 -5.36 20.84 -17.12
C HIS A 582 -5.16 19.77 -16.04
N GLY A 583 -6.04 19.73 -15.04
CA GLY A 583 -5.95 18.77 -13.93
C GLY A 583 -4.78 19.07 -12.99
N TYR A 584 -4.08 18.04 -12.53
CA TYR A 584 -3.07 18.15 -11.46
C TYR A 584 -1.69 17.63 -11.86
N ASP A 585 -0.66 18.24 -11.26
CA ASP A 585 0.69 17.66 -11.20
C ASP A 585 0.76 16.55 -10.14
N LYS A 586 1.62 15.54 -10.33
CA LYS A 586 1.72 14.39 -9.42
C LYS A 586 2.81 14.59 -8.38
N LEU A 587 2.43 14.47 -7.10
CA LEU A 587 3.37 14.31 -6.00
C LEU A 587 2.93 13.09 -5.17
N TYR A 588 3.60 11.97 -5.38
CA TYR A 588 3.32 10.75 -4.64
C TYR A 588 4.45 10.49 -3.67
N GLN A 589 4.12 10.45 -2.38
CA GLN A 589 5.08 10.24 -1.31
C GLN A 589 4.67 9.03 -0.48
N TYR A 590 5.63 8.16 -0.26
CA TYR A 590 5.41 6.93 0.49
C TYR A 590 5.25 7.20 1.98
N ASP A 591 4.20 6.61 2.55
CA ASP A 591 4.05 6.55 4.00
C ASP A 591 4.91 5.42 4.56
N ARG A 592 5.98 5.78 5.28
CA ARG A 592 6.94 4.80 5.81
C ARG A 592 6.33 3.85 6.84
N ARG A 593 5.18 4.18 7.43
CA ARG A 593 4.47 3.29 8.36
C ARG A 593 3.96 2.02 7.67
N LEU A 594 3.73 2.08 6.35
CA LEU A 594 3.29 0.95 5.53
C LEU A 594 4.32 -0.19 5.45
N ILE A 595 5.59 0.07 5.81
CA ILE A 595 6.63 -0.96 5.91
C ILE A 595 6.32 -1.95 7.03
N THR A 596 5.75 -1.46 8.13
CA THR A 596 5.53 -2.26 9.35
C THR A 596 4.07 -2.58 9.60
N SER A 597 3.13 -1.82 9.03
CA SER A 597 1.70 -2.02 9.25
C SER A 597 0.86 -1.49 8.09
N ALA A 598 -0.05 -2.32 7.58
CA ALA A 598 -1.01 -1.94 6.55
C ALA A 598 -2.32 -1.42 7.17
N PRO A 599 -3.19 -0.74 6.39
CA PRO A 599 -4.55 -0.46 6.82
C PRO A 599 -5.30 -1.76 7.17
N PRO A 600 -6.28 -1.73 8.08
CA PRO A 600 -6.96 -2.93 8.54
C PRO A 600 -7.69 -3.63 7.39
N TYR A 601 -7.51 -4.95 7.21
CA TYR A 601 -8.13 -5.75 6.14
C TYR A 601 -7.79 -5.28 4.72
N PHE A 602 -6.64 -4.62 4.52
CA PHE A 602 -6.22 -4.19 3.18
C PHE A 602 -5.83 -5.40 2.30
N PRO A 603 -6.26 -5.45 1.02
CA PRO A 603 -5.95 -6.57 0.14
C PRO A 603 -4.46 -6.74 -0.13
N ARG A 604 -4.07 -7.97 -0.48
CA ARG A 604 -2.69 -8.37 -0.79
C ARG A 604 -2.59 -8.88 -2.23
N TRP A 605 -1.37 -9.10 -2.72
CA TRP A 605 -1.17 -9.73 -4.04
C TRP A 605 -1.70 -11.16 -4.06
N ILE A 606 -2.22 -11.61 -5.22
CA ILE A 606 -2.63 -13.01 -5.43
C ILE A 606 -1.45 -13.96 -5.16
N ASN A 607 -0.28 -13.58 -5.66
CA ASN A 607 0.96 -14.34 -5.55
C ASN A 607 1.84 -13.89 -4.38
N ALA A 608 1.27 -13.21 -3.38
CA ALA A 608 2.02 -12.76 -2.21
C ALA A 608 2.52 -13.95 -1.38
N GLN A 609 3.82 -13.97 -1.15
CA GLN A 609 4.45 -14.88 -0.19
C GLN A 609 4.71 -14.14 1.13
N TRP A 610 4.66 -14.89 2.23
CA TRP A 610 5.15 -14.44 3.52
C TRP A 610 6.66 -14.25 3.41
N SER A 611 7.11 -13.10 3.90
CA SER A 611 8.52 -12.74 3.97
C SER A 611 8.81 -12.00 5.26
N LEU A 612 10.10 -11.91 5.59
CA LEU A 612 10.58 -11.11 6.69
C LEU A 612 10.42 -9.63 6.37
N ARG A 613 9.71 -8.88 7.22
CA ARG A 613 9.54 -7.42 7.08
C ARG A 613 10.57 -6.65 7.89
N TYR A 614 10.78 -7.09 9.13
CA TYR A 614 11.72 -6.49 10.05
C TYR A 614 12.26 -7.56 11.00
N SER A 615 13.51 -7.41 11.44
CA SER A 615 14.05 -8.22 12.54
C SER A 615 15.05 -7.43 13.37
N GLY A 616 15.14 -7.75 14.65
CA GLY A 616 16.12 -7.19 15.58
C GLY A 616 16.46 -8.19 16.69
N GLU A 617 17.70 -8.13 17.18
CA GLU A 617 18.09 -8.93 18.36
C GLU A 617 17.47 -8.33 19.63
N ILE A 618 16.91 -9.20 20.47
CA ILE A 618 16.39 -8.84 21.79
C ILE A 618 17.05 -9.70 22.88
N ALA A 619 16.87 -9.32 24.14
CA ALA A 619 17.36 -10.11 25.26
C ALA A 619 16.66 -11.47 25.30
N THR A 620 17.43 -12.55 25.36
CA THR A 620 16.87 -13.91 25.48
C THR A 620 16.05 -14.05 26.76
N PRO A 621 14.77 -14.49 26.67
CA PRO A 621 13.90 -14.71 27.81
C PRO A 621 14.53 -15.66 28.85
N PRO A 622 14.49 -15.34 30.15
CA PRO A 622 15.11 -16.15 31.21
C PRO A 622 14.62 -17.61 31.24
N GLU A 623 13.34 -17.82 30.96
CA GLU A 623 12.66 -19.13 30.95
C GLU A 623 13.19 -20.08 29.86
N LEU A 624 13.88 -19.56 28.84
CA LEU A 624 14.47 -20.37 27.77
C LEU A 624 15.94 -20.74 28.03
N ARG A 625 16.57 -20.17 29.07
CA ARG A 625 17.99 -20.42 29.43
C ARG A 625 18.13 -21.61 30.38
N THR A 626 17.54 -22.73 30.02
CA THR A 626 17.58 -23.98 30.80
C THR A 626 18.70 -24.91 30.36
#